data_AF-A0A528F5T5-F1
#
_entry.id   AF-A0A528F5T5-F1
#
_cell.length_a   1.000
_cell.length_b   1.000
_cell.length_c   1.000
_cell.angle_alpha   90.00
_cell.angle_beta   90.00
_cell.angle_gamma   90.00
#
_symmetry.space_group_name_H-M   'P 1'
#
loop_
_entity.id
_entity.type
_entity.pdbx_description
1 polymer ?
#
loop_
_entity_poly.entity_id
_entity_poly.type
_entity_poly.pdbx_seq_one_letter_code
_entity_poly.pdbx_strand_id
1 'polypeptide(L)' 'MTSTTSPSQEKIQPQLRSIRPSDAEALCAIFNMPGFRWGTLRMPFEMVEQVERR' A
#
# COMPACT_ATOMS: atom_id res chain seq x y z
N MET A 1 25.00 -12.61 -27.02
CA MET A 1 25.12 -11.51 -26.05
C MET A 1 23.71 -10.98 -25.79
N THR A 2 23.10 -11.33 -24.67
CA THR A 2 21.73 -10.93 -24.33
C THR A 2 21.79 -9.59 -23.61
N SER A 3 21.42 -8.52 -24.30
CA SER A 3 21.28 -7.18 -23.74
C SER A 3 20.20 -7.17 -22.66
N THR A 4 20.62 -7.02 -21.40
CA THR A 4 19.75 -6.73 -20.27
C THR A 4 19.27 -5.29 -20.41
N THR A 5 18.12 -5.07 -21.05
CA THR A 5 17.43 -3.78 -21.01
C THR A 5 16.88 -3.60 -19.60
N SER A 6 17.59 -2.83 -18.77
CA SER A 6 17.09 -2.37 -17.48
C SER A 6 15.76 -1.64 -17.69
N PRO A 7 14.70 -1.92 -16.89
CA PRO A 7 13.47 -1.15 -16.99
C PRO A 7 13.78 0.29 -16.58
N SER A 8 13.72 1.21 -17.54
CA SER A 8 13.75 2.65 -17.32
C SER A 8 12.72 3.00 -16.25
N GLN A 9 13.15 3.65 -15.16
CA GLN A 9 12.26 4.11 -14.10
C GLN A 9 11.26 5.13 -14.67
N GLU A 10 10.09 4.65 -15.07
CA GLU A 10 8.98 5.52 -15.40
C GLU A 10 8.53 6.23 -14.11
N LYS A 11 8.55 7.56 -14.13
CA LYS A 11 8.16 8.36 -12.98
C LYS A 11 6.65 8.27 -12.81
N ILE A 12 6.19 7.36 -11.96
CA ILE A 12 4.79 7.27 -11.55
C ILE A 12 4.40 8.61 -10.92
N GLN A 13 3.39 9.28 -11.48
CA GLN A 13 2.78 10.47 -10.89
C GLN A 13 1.56 10.04 -10.07
N PRO A 14 1.66 9.86 -8.74
CA PRO A 14 0.53 9.43 -7.94
C PRO A 14 -0.55 10.53 -7.88
N GLN A 15 -1.80 10.13 -8.02
CA GLN A 15 -2.94 11.01 -7.75
C GLN A 15 -3.25 10.98 -6.25
N LEU A 16 -3.19 12.15 -5.60
CA LEU A 16 -3.58 12.28 -4.20
C LEU A 16 -5.07 12.57 -4.09
N ARG A 17 -5.79 11.80 -3.29
CA ARG A 17 -7.23 11.94 -3.04
C ARG A 17 -7.60 11.46 -1.64
N SER A 18 -8.82 11.78 -1.22
CA SER A 18 -9.39 11.21 0.01
C SER A 18 -9.56 9.69 -0.10
N ILE A 19 -9.46 9.01 1.05
CA ILE A 19 -9.77 7.60 1.22
C ILE A 19 -11.26 7.37 0.96
N ARG A 20 -11.58 6.25 0.31
CA ARG A 20 -12.92 5.74 0.06
C ARG A 20 -13.04 4.30 0.60
N PRO A 21 -14.25 3.80 0.87
CA PRO A 21 -14.45 2.40 1.30
C PRO A 21 -13.83 1.38 0.35
N SER A 22 -13.83 1.65 -0.95
CA SER A 22 -13.19 0.83 -1.98
C SER A 22 -11.67 0.67 -1.82
N ASP A 23 -11.03 1.53 -1.04
CA ASP A 23 -9.58 1.47 -0.80
C ASP A 23 -9.21 0.54 0.35
N ALA A 24 -10.21 0.02 1.09
CA ALA A 24 -10.01 -0.73 2.32
C ALA A 24 -9.10 -1.95 2.13
N GLU A 25 -9.25 -2.71 1.04
CA GLU A 25 -8.39 -3.87 0.75
C GLU A 25 -6.92 -3.47 0.58
N ALA A 26 -6.66 -2.44 -0.25
CA ALA A 26 -5.30 -1.98 -0.52
C ALA A 26 -4.65 -1.37 0.73
N LEU A 27 -5.41 -0.60 1.50
CA LEU A 27 -4.94 -0.03 2.76
C LEU A 27 -4.67 -1.12 3.80
N CYS A 28 -5.56 -2.12 3.92
CA CYS A 28 -5.39 -3.25 4.82
C CYS A 28 -4.09 -4.03 4.50
N ALA A 29 -3.82 -4.29 3.23
CA ALA A 29 -2.58 -4.94 2.81
C ALA A 29 -1.34 -4.15 3.26
N ILE A 30 -1.34 -2.83 3.04
CA ILE A 30 -0.23 -1.94 3.43
C ILE A 30 -0.09 -1.86 4.95
N PHE A 31 -1.18 -1.69 5.69
CA PHE A 31 -1.18 -1.68 7.16
C PHE A 31 -0.65 -3.00 7.72
N ASN A 32 -0.84 -4.08 6.98
CA ASN A 32 -0.34 -5.38 7.37
C ASN A 32 1.17 -5.61 7.12
N MET A 33 1.83 -4.76 6.33
CA MET A 33 3.26 -4.87 6.04
C MET A 33 4.14 -4.48 7.25
N PRO A 34 5.05 -5.35 7.73
CA PRO A 34 5.94 -5.06 8.86
C PRO A 34 6.79 -3.78 8.69
N GLY A 35 7.31 -3.54 7.48
CA GLY A 35 8.10 -2.34 7.19
C GLY A 35 7.28 -1.05 7.21
N PHE A 36 6.02 -1.11 6.78
CA PHE A 36 5.15 0.06 6.75
C PHE A 36 4.65 0.44 8.15
N ARG A 37 4.34 -0.55 8.99
CA ARG A 37 3.87 -0.30 10.36
C ARG A 37 4.97 0.16 11.32
N TRP A 38 6.24 -0.04 10.97
CA TRP A 38 7.36 0.21 11.86
C TRP A 38 7.34 1.66 12.36
N GLY A 39 7.41 1.86 13.68
CA GLY A 39 7.34 3.19 14.30
C GLY A 39 5.92 3.79 14.38
N THR A 40 4.87 3.00 14.11
CA THR A 40 3.46 3.41 14.28
C THR A 40 2.78 2.60 15.38
N LEU A 41 1.64 3.10 15.88
CA LEU A 41 0.79 2.37 16.83
C LEU A 41 -0.18 1.36 16.15
N ARG A 42 -0.02 1.10 14.84
CA ARG A 42 -0.93 0.20 14.13
C ARG A 42 -0.70 -1.26 14.53
N MET A 43 -1.79 -1.95 14.83
CA MET A 43 -1.80 -3.38 15.16
C MET A 43 -1.56 -4.26 13.93
N PRO A 44 -0.93 -5.43 14.09
CA PRO A 44 -0.81 -6.41 13.01
C PRO A 44 -2.09 -7.23 12.81
N PHE A 45 -2.20 -7.81 11.62
CA PHE A 45 -3.28 -8.70 11.20
C PHE A 45 -4.67 -8.03 11.22
N GLU A 46 -4.76 -6.77 10.78
CA GLU A 46 -6.06 -6.13 10.55
C GLU A 46 -6.83 -6.81 9.43
N MET A 47 -8.15 -6.84 9.55
CA MET A 47 -9.08 -7.34 8.54
C MET A 47 -9.66 -6.18 7.71
N VAL A 48 -10.05 -6.47 6.47
CA VAL A 48 -10.55 -5.45 5.53
C VAL A 48 -11.80 -4.75 6.08
N GLU A 49 -12.70 -5.50 6.71
CA GLU A 49 -13.94 -4.99 7.29
C GLU A 49 -13.68 -4.00 8.44
N GLN A 50 -12.53 -4.12 9.13
CA GLN A 50 -12.13 -3.17 10.16
C GLN A 50 -11.62 -1.86 9.55
N VAL A 51 -10.93 -1.94 8.41
CA VAL A 51 -10.42 -0.78 7.67
C VAL A 51 -11.56 -0.02 6.99
N GLU A 52 -12.54 -0.73 6.44
CA GLU A 52 -13.71 -0.15 5.76
C GLU A 52 -14.59 0.68 6.71
N ARG A 53 -14.62 0.35 8.01
CA ARG A 53 -15.43 1.01 9.04
C ARG A 53 -14.81 2.28 9.63
N ARG A 54 -13.55 2.61 9.30
CA ARG A 54 -12.84 3.79 9.81
C ARG A 54 -13.15 5.03 8.99
#